data_AF-A0A938KCE0-F1
#
_entry.id   AF-A0A938KCE0-F1
#
_cell.length_a   1.000
_cell.length_b   1.000
_cell.length_c   1.000
_cell.angle_alpha   90.00
_cell.angle_beta   90.00
_cell.angle_gamma   90.00
#
_symmetry.space_group_name_H-M   'P 1'
#
loop_
_entity.id
_entity.type
_entity.pdbx_description
1 polymer ?
#
loop_
_entity_poly.entity_id
_entity_poly.type
_entity_poly.pdbx_seq_one_letter_code
_entity_poly.pdbx_strand_id
1 'polypeptide(L)'
;MKPTPSRKAKQGDSWPRKVQPGRAIVNVYRRKTPSGNFAFMVANYADGDRRRFDSYASEADALEAAEKLARRLDSRDYVAASMTRDQALEYANAVARLKPFNVTVDAATATVAQCLKTVGDLANLHAAAKFYAARHKQTIKKPVAEVVAELLKIKAARGASERYMRDLTGRLERFADDCGKDSCSVTTADIQDWLDGQKLGPQSYRNFRTVLHTLFRFAVARGYAVDNPVEGVERVKVNGGDVEIFTPSEITRLLEAAHENFSDFLPCLAIGAFAGLRSAEIERLEWSDIHLAERFIVVSASKAKTATRRIVPIHDNLAAWLAPYADRQGKVWSDGPDQFFKCQAAVAAATAVEADPARGVPAQQAVEWKANALRHSYASYRFAQIGDAGRVAGELGNSAAVVHKHYRELVKPADAEKWFSTRPEQPGNVLTLPTAVNAGQPR
;
A
#
# COMPACT_ATOMS: atom_id res chain seq x y z
N MET A 1 -6.13 -67.82 -55.04
CA MET A 1 -5.61 -68.07 -53.68
C MET A 1 -4.31 -68.85 -53.78
N LYS A 2 -3.21 -68.31 -53.21
CA LYS A 2 -1.89 -68.86 -52.76
C LYS A 2 -1.24 -70.08 -53.47
N PRO A 3 0.10 -70.26 -53.43
CA PRO A 3 1.18 -69.44 -52.84
C PRO A 3 2.35 -69.14 -53.82
N THR A 4 3.22 -68.17 -53.49
CA THR A 4 4.53 -68.02 -54.15
C THR A 4 5.64 -68.09 -53.10
N PRO A 5 6.62 -69.00 -53.23
CA PRO A 5 7.62 -69.24 -52.20
C PRO A 5 8.72 -68.17 -52.21
N SER A 6 9.10 -67.81 -50.98
CA SER A 6 10.26 -67.00 -50.61
C SER A 6 11.53 -67.45 -51.35
N ARG A 7 12.09 -66.58 -52.18
CA ARG A 7 13.46 -66.71 -52.69
C ARG A 7 14.41 -65.91 -51.79
N LYS A 8 14.99 -66.58 -50.78
CA LYS A 8 16.22 -66.11 -50.15
C LYS A 8 17.30 -65.99 -51.23
N ALA A 9 17.77 -64.79 -51.50
CA ALA A 9 18.94 -64.57 -52.34
C ALA A 9 20.17 -65.21 -51.67
N LYS A 10 20.87 -66.08 -52.40
CA LYS A 10 22.17 -66.65 -52.04
C LYS A 10 23.13 -65.50 -51.71
N GLN A 11 23.50 -65.35 -50.44
CA GLN A 11 24.61 -64.49 -50.05
C GLN A 11 25.90 -65.16 -50.57
N GLY A 12 26.44 -64.61 -51.66
CA GLY A 12 27.73 -65.00 -52.22
C GLY A 12 28.86 -64.82 -51.20
N ASP A 13 29.95 -65.54 -51.43
CA ASP A 13 31.07 -65.89 -50.54
C ASP A 13 31.95 -64.72 -50.05
N SER A 14 31.35 -63.58 -49.66
CA SER A 14 32.05 -62.40 -49.14
C SER A 14 32.25 -62.51 -47.62
N TRP A 15 33.52 -62.44 -47.20
CA TRP A 15 33.95 -62.44 -45.80
C TRP A 15 34.65 -61.11 -45.48
N PRO A 16 34.52 -60.56 -44.26
CA PRO A 16 33.79 -61.09 -43.10
C PRO A 16 32.25 -60.96 -43.22
N ARG A 17 31.52 -61.87 -42.57
CA ARG A 17 30.06 -61.76 -42.42
C ARG A 17 29.71 -60.80 -41.30
N LYS A 18 28.71 -59.95 -41.52
CA LYS A 18 28.21 -58.99 -40.52
C LYS A 18 26.91 -59.51 -39.92
N VAL A 19 26.85 -59.59 -38.59
CA VAL A 19 25.66 -59.99 -37.83
C VAL A 19 25.17 -58.77 -37.04
N GLN A 20 23.93 -58.36 -37.31
CA GLN A 20 23.32 -57.15 -36.75
C GLN A 20 21.82 -57.35 -36.44
N PRO A 21 21.48 -58.00 -35.32
CA PRO A 21 20.11 -58.11 -34.84
C PRO A 21 19.56 -56.81 -34.18
N GLY A 22 20.43 -55.83 -33.89
CA GLY A 22 20.10 -54.56 -33.22
C GLY A 22 20.98 -53.39 -33.69
N ARG A 23 21.38 -52.46 -32.80
CA ARG A 23 22.28 -51.35 -33.18
C ARG A 23 23.76 -51.76 -33.21
N ALA A 24 24.13 -52.81 -32.47
CA ALA A 24 25.48 -53.35 -32.44
C ALA A 24 25.75 -54.28 -33.65
N ILE A 25 26.94 -54.14 -34.26
CA ILE A 25 27.41 -54.96 -35.38
C ILE A 25 28.56 -55.86 -34.91
N VAL A 26 28.42 -57.17 -35.09
CA VAL A 26 29.48 -58.16 -34.81
C VAL A 26 29.97 -58.78 -36.12
N ASN A 27 31.28 -58.80 -36.34
CA ASN A 27 31.90 -59.36 -37.54
C ASN A 27 32.38 -60.79 -37.29
N VAL A 28 32.06 -61.69 -38.22
CA VAL A 28 32.52 -63.09 -38.25
C VAL A 28 33.48 -63.29 -39.42
N TYR A 29 34.68 -63.77 -39.12
CA TYR A 29 35.76 -64.00 -40.07
C TYR A 29 35.91 -65.50 -40.35
N ARG A 30 36.31 -65.85 -41.57
CA ARG A 30 36.68 -67.22 -41.96
C ARG A 30 38.19 -67.27 -42.19
N ARG A 31 38.87 -68.23 -41.56
CA ARG A 31 40.31 -68.47 -41.72
C ARG A 31 40.55 -69.94 -42.10
N LYS A 32 41.48 -70.19 -43.02
CA LYS A 32 41.94 -71.54 -43.34
C LYS A 32 42.99 -71.99 -42.33
N THR A 33 42.81 -73.15 -41.72
CA THR A 33 43.77 -73.75 -40.79
C THR A 33 44.91 -74.43 -41.55
N PRO A 34 46.07 -74.68 -40.90
CA PRO A 34 47.17 -75.43 -41.52
C PRO A 34 46.76 -76.85 -42.00
N SER A 35 45.74 -77.43 -41.38
CA SER A 35 45.14 -78.73 -41.74
C SER A 35 44.16 -78.68 -42.93
N GLY A 36 44.01 -77.52 -43.58
CA GLY A 36 43.17 -77.35 -44.78
C GLY A 36 41.68 -77.07 -44.50
N ASN A 37 41.23 -77.19 -43.25
CA ASN A 37 39.87 -76.92 -42.81
C ASN A 37 39.62 -75.42 -42.61
N PHE A 38 38.36 -75.00 -42.56
CA PHE A 38 37.98 -73.63 -42.20
C PHE A 38 37.66 -73.52 -40.72
N ALA A 39 38.17 -72.48 -40.07
CA ALA A 39 37.79 -72.04 -38.73
C ALA A 39 37.10 -70.67 -38.81
N PHE A 40 36.13 -70.44 -37.92
CA PHE A 40 35.33 -69.22 -37.90
C PHE A 40 35.64 -68.43 -36.63
N MET A 41 35.84 -67.11 -36.74
CA MET A 41 36.22 -66.25 -35.62
C MET A 41 35.23 -65.10 -35.46
N VAL A 42 34.65 -64.96 -34.28
CA VAL A 42 33.75 -63.85 -33.94
C VAL A 42 34.56 -62.74 -33.27
N ALA A 43 34.47 -61.51 -33.78
CA ALA A 43 35.10 -60.35 -33.15
C ALA A 43 34.32 -59.94 -31.91
N ASN A 44 34.93 -60.11 -30.74
CA ASN A 44 34.35 -59.82 -29.44
C ASN A 44 34.99 -58.56 -28.82
N TYR A 45 34.14 -57.61 -28.44
CA TYR A 45 34.49 -56.34 -27.80
C TYR A 45 33.88 -56.21 -26.39
N ALA A 46 33.35 -57.30 -25.83
CA ALA A 46 32.63 -57.25 -24.56
C ALA A 46 33.51 -56.94 -23.34
N ASP A 47 34.84 -57.08 -23.44
CA ASP A 47 35.77 -56.84 -22.33
C ASP A 47 36.59 -55.53 -22.51
N GLY A 48 36.16 -54.61 -23.38
CA GLY A 48 36.76 -53.28 -23.59
C GLY A 48 37.12 -52.96 -25.05
N ASP A 49 37.90 -51.89 -25.28
CA ASP A 49 38.28 -51.40 -26.63
C ASP A 49 39.19 -52.35 -27.44
N ARG A 50 39.71 -53.42 -26.81
CA ARG A 50 40.58 -54.39 -27.48
C ARG A 50 39.77 -55.54 -28.08
N ARG A 51 39.90 -55.70 -29.40
CA ARG A 51 39.28 -56.80 -30.16
C ARG A 51 39.88 -58.16 -29.77
N ARG A 52 39.07 -59.05 -29.21
CA ARG A 52 39.37 -60.48 -29.05
C ARG A 52 38.67 -61.29 -30.14
N PHE A 53 39.26 -62.42 -30.55
CA PHE A 53 38.62 -63.35 -31.47
C PHE A 53 38.25 -64.64 -30.75
N ASP A 54 36.97 -64.94 -30.69
CA ASP A 54 36.47 -66.22 -30.20
C ASP A 54 36.31 -67.18 -31.38
N SER A 55 36.98 -68.34 -31.32
CA SER A 55 37.07 -69.28 -32.43
C SER A 55 36.02 -70.40 -32.30
N TYR A 56 35.39 -70.74 -33.42
CA TYR A 56 34.33 -71.73 -33.53
C TYR A 56 34.64 -72.73 -34.65
N ALA A 57 34.24 -73.98 -34.44
CA ALA A 57 34.50 -75.08 -35.37
C ALA A 57 33.55 -75.08 -36.58
N SER A 58 32.36 -74.49 -36.47
CA SER A 58 31.38 -74.41 -37.55
C SER A 58 30.91 -72.98 -37.81
N GLU A 59 30.44 -72.73 -39.04
CA GLU A 59 29.89 -71.44 -39.44
C GLU A 59 28.61 -71.11 -38.68
N ALA A 60 27.76 -72.11 -38.47
CA ALA A 60 26.48 -71.96 -37.78
C ALA A 60 26.68 -71.52 -36.32
N ASP A 61 27.60 -72.17 -35.60
CA ASP A 61 27.91 -71.83 -34.21
C ASP A 61 28.48 -70.42 -34.08
N ALA A 62 29.34 -70.01 -35.03
CA ALA A 62 29.92 -68.68 -35.06
C ALA A 62 28.86 -67.60 -35.30
N LEU A 63 27.88 -67.84 -36.18
CA LEU A 63 26.80 -66.91 -36.45
C LEU A 63 25.81 -66.82 -35.28
N GLU A 64 25.46 -67.96 -34.65
CA GLU A 64 24.62 -67.97 -33.46
C GLU A 64 25.30 -67.25 -32.28
N ALA A 65 26.60 -67.48 -32.08
CA ALA A 65 27.37 -66.79 -31.06
C ALA A 65 27.49 -65.29 -31.34
N ALA A 66 27.70 -64.88 -32.60
CA ALA A 66 27.72 -63.48 -33.00
C ALA A 66 26.36 -62.79 -32.78
N GLU A 67 25.25 -63.49 -33.02
CA GLU A 67 23.91 -62.96 -32.78
C GLU A 67 23.64 -62.79 -31.28
N LYS A 68 24.00 -63.79 -30.45
CA LYS A 68 23.92 -63.69 -28.98
C LYS A 68 24.77 -62.54 -28.44
N LEU A 69 25.99 -62.37 -28.96
CA LEU A 69 26.89 -61.30 -28.57
C LEU A 69 26.36 -59.91 -28.97
N ALA A 70 25.85 -59.77 -30.19
CA ALA A 70 25.28 -58.51 -30.65
C ALA A 70 24.05 -58.08 -29.84
N ARG A 71 23.18 -59.02 -29.46
CA ARG A 71 22.05 -58.74 -28.56
C ARG A 71 22.50 -58.32 -27.16
N ARG A 72 23.60 -58.91 -26.67
CA ARG A 72 24.17 -58.59 -25.34
C ARG A 72 24.83 -57.21 -25.30
N LEU A 73 25.42 -56.75 -26.41
CA LEU A 73 25.98 -55.41 -26.54
C LEU A 73 24.91 -54.31 -26.72
N ASP A 74 23.72 -54.67 -27.23
CA ASP A 74 22.60 -53.75 -27.45
C ASP A 74 21.75 -53.54 -26.17
N SER A 75 21.88 -54.40 -25.15
CA SER A 75 21.11 -54.29 -23.91
C SER A 75 21.70 -53.23 -22.95
N ARG A 76 20.81 -52.45 -22.32
CA ARG A 76 21.17 -51.46 -21.28
C ARG A 76 21.90 -52.10 -20.08
N ASP A 77 21.80 -53.41 -19.89
CA ASP A 77 22.48 -54.17 -18.84
C ASP A 77 24.01 -54.21 -18.99
N TYR A 78 24.54 -54.10 -20.21
CA TYR A 78 26.00 -54.10 -20.42
C TYR A 78 26.67 -52.85 -19.81
N VAL A 79 26.00 -51.70 -19.82
CA VAL A 79 26.49 -50.47 -19.18
C VAL A 79 26.51 -50.60 -17.66
N ALA A 80 25.54 -51.31 -17.07
CA ALA A 80 25.54 -51.60 -15.63
C ALA A 80 26.63 -52.63 -15.24
N ALA A 81 26.90 -53.62 -16.09
CA ALA A 81 27.91 -54.66 -15.86
C ALA A 81 29.37 -54.19 -16.10
N SER A 82 29.57 -53.03 -16.72
CA SER A 82 30.88 -52.43 -17.04
C SER A 82 31.21 -51.19 -16.20
N MET A 83 30.40 -50.88 -15.17
CA MET A 83 30.70 -49.77 -14.27
C MET A 83 32.04 -50.01 -13.57
N THR A 84 32.95 -49.06 -13.75
CA THR A 84 34.20 -49.03 -12.98
C THR A 84 33.91 -48.84 -11.49
N ARG A 85 34.86 -49.23 -10.63
CA ARG A 85 34.73 -49.06 -9.18
C ARG A 85 34.45 -47.61 -8.78
N ASP A 86 35.02 -46.66 -9.50
CA ASP A 86 34.84 -45.23 -9.26
C ASP A 86 33.43 -44.75 -9.64
N GLN A 87 32.89 -45.21 -10.77
CA GLN A 87 31.51 -44.92 -11.17
C GLN A 87 30.48 -45.52 -10.20
N ALA A 88 30.74 -46.73 -9.70
CA ALA A 88 29.88 -47.37 -8.69
C ALA A 88 29.89 -46.58 -7.37
N LEU A 89 31.06 -46.07 -6.96
CA LEU A 89 31.21 -45.22 -5.79
C LEU A 89 30.49 -43.87 -5.95
N GLU A 90 30.60 -43.24 -7.12
CA GLU A 90 29.92 -41.98 -7.44
C GLU A 90 28.40 -42.15 -7.38
N TYR A 91 27.87 -43.21 -7.99
CA TYR A 91 26.45 -43.54 -7.92
C TYR A 91 25.98 -43.77 -6.47
N ALA A 92 26.72 -44.57 -5.69
CA ALA A 92 26.40 -44.84 -4.30
C ALA A 92 26.37 -43.54 -3.46
N ASN A 93 27.33 -42.65 -3.69
CA ASN A 93 27.37 -41.33 -3.05
C ASN A 93 26.18 -40.45 -3.45
N ALA A 94 25.80 -40.45 -4.73
CA ALA A 94 24.65 -39.70 -5.21
C ALA A 94 23.34 -40.18 -4.56
N VAL A 95 23.13 -41.51 -4.50
CA VAL A 95 21.98 -42.12 -3.82
C VAL A 95 21.96 -41.75 -2.33
N ALA A 96 23.11 -41.83 -1.65
CA ALA A 96 23.20 -41.48 -0.23
C ALA A 96 22.86 -40.00 0.04
N ARG A 97 23.30 -39.06 -0.83
CA ARG A 97 22.99 -37.63 -0.71
C ARG A 97 21.52 -37.29 -0.94
N LEU A 98 20.85 -38.02 -1.83
CA LEU A 98 19.45 -37.77 -2.18
C LEU A 98 18.45 -38.47 -1.24
N LYS A 99 18.91 -39.47 -0.47
CA LYS A 99 18.08 -40.26 0.46
C LYS A 99 17.24 -39.39 1.43
N PRO A 100 17.75 -38.33 2.07
CA PRO A 100 16.96 -37.51 3.00
C PRO A 100 15.79 -36.77 2.33
N PHE A 101 15.88 -36.53 1.03
CA PHE A 101 14.87 -35.80 0.26
C PHE A 101 13.89 -36.74 -0.47
N ASN A 102 14.06 -38.05 -0.34
CA ASN A 102 13.25 -39.07 -1.01
C ASN A 102 13.20 -38.91 -2.55
N VAL A 103 14.32 -38.50 -3.17
CA VAL A 103 14.44 -38.29 -4.63
C VAL A 103 15.37 -39.36 -5.23
N THR A 104 15.00 -39.91 -6.39
CA THR A 104 15.85 -40.85 -7.13
C THR A 104 16.92 -40.11 -7.96
N VAL A 105 18.04 -40.78 -8.28
CA VAL A 105 19.11 -40.18 -9.10
C VAL A 105 18.58 -39.74 -10.47
N ASP A 106 17.71 -40.54 -11.08
CA ASP A 106 17.06 -40.22 -12.36
C ASP A 106 16.19 -38.95 -12.28
N ALA A 107 15.31 -38.86 -11.27
CA ALA A 107 14.47 -37.67 -11.08
C ALA A 107 15.29 -36.41 -10.79
N ALA A 108 16.37 -36.52 -10.01
CA ALA A 108 17.27 -35.42 -9.72
C ALA A 108 17.98 -34.91 -10.98
N THR A 109 18.56 -35.82 -11.77
CA THR A 109 19.28 -35.46 -13.01
C THR A 109 18.35 -34.88 -14.07
N ALA A 110 17.14 -35.44 -14.24
CA ALA A 110 16.13 -34.90 -15.15
C ALA A 110 15.70 -33.46 -14.76
N THR A 111 15.50 -33.22 -13.46
CA THR A 111 15.13 -31.89 -12.94
C THR A 111 16.25 -30.89 -13.16
N VAL A 112 17.49 -31.25 -12.79
CA VAL A 112 18.67 -30.37 -12.99
C VAL A 112 18.85 -30.04 -14.47
N ALA A 113 18.75 -31.03 -15.37
CA ALA A 113 18.86 -30.80 -16.81
C ALA A 113 17.78 -29.83 -17.32
N GLN A 114 16.55 -29.95 -16.82
CA GLN A 114 15.47 -29.03 -17.19
C GLN A 114 15.71 -27.62 -16.65
N CYS A 115 16.16 -27.46 -15.40
CA CYS A 115 16.47 -26.15 -14.83
C CYS A 115 17.64 -25.48 -15.56
N LEU A 116 18.68 -26.24 -15.93
CA LEU A 116 19.84 -25.73 -16.66
C LEU A 116 19.48 -25.16 -18.04
N LYS A 117 18.39 -25.61 -18.68
CA LYS A 117 17.87 -24.97 -19.91
C LYS A 117 17.45 -23.51 -19.68
N THR A 118 17.06 -23.16 -18.46
CA THR A 118 16.61 -21.80 -18.10
C THR A 118 17.75 -20.96 -17.56
N VAL A 119 18.58 -21.50 -16.66
CA VAL A 119 19.59 -20.73 -15.93
C VAL A 119 21.02 -20.92 -16.45
N GLY A 120 21.23 -21.83 -17.40
CA GLY A 120 22.50 -22.10 -18.07
C GLY A 120 23.46 -22.99 -17.28
N ASP A 121 23.81 -22.60 -16.06
CA ASP A 121 24.81 -23.28 -15.24
C ASP A 121 24.36 -23.58 -13.80
N LEU A 122 25.12 -24.43 -13.11
CA LEU A 122 24.81 -24.84 -11.74
C LEU A 122 25.00 -23.71 -10.71
N ALA A 123 25.84 -22.71 -10.98
CA ALA A 123 26.02 -21.57 -10.08
C ALA A 123 24.77 -20.67 -10.11
N ASN A 124 24.23 -20.40 -11.29
CA ASN A 124 22.99 -19.67 -11.50
C ASN A 124 21.79 -20.45 -10.99
N LEU A 125 21.79 -21.79 -11.06
CA LEU A 125 20.75 -22.62 -10.43
C LEU A 125 20.72 -22.42 -8.91
N HIS A 126 21.88 -22.45 -8.26
CA HIS A 126 21.97 -22.16 -6.83
C HIS A 126 21.61 -20.70 -6.51
N ALA A 127 22.03 -19.74 -7.34
CA ALA A 127 21.67 -18.34 -7.18
C ALA A 127 20.15 -18.13 -7.32
N ALA A 128 19.50 -18.80 -8.28
CA ALA A 128 18.06 -18.78 -8.46
C ALA A 128 17.32 -19.42 -7.28
N ALA A 129 17.81 -20.54 -6.75
CA ALA A 129 17.23 -21.15 -5.55
C ALA A 129 17.37 -20.26 -4.30
N LYS A 130 18.54 -19.63 -4.11
CA LYS A 130 18.77 -18.65 -3.02
C LYS A 130 17.91 -17.41 -3.20
N PHE A 131 17.77 -16.92 -4.42
CA PHE A 131 16.89 -15.80 -4.76
C PHE A 131 15.43 -16.14 -4.48
N TYR A 132 14.98 -17.34 -4.88
CA TYR A 132 13.65 -17.84 -4.59
C TYR A 132 13.42 -17.93 -3.07
N ALA A 133 14.31 -18.57 -2.32
CA ALA A 133 14.22 -18.64 -0.86
C ALA A 133 14.26 -17.26 -0.16
N ALA A 134 15.05 -16.32 -0.68
CA ALA A 134 15.14 -14.97 -0.12
C ALA A 134 13.89 -14.12 -0.39
N ARG A 135 13.21 -14.38 -1.51
CA ARG A 135 12.05 -13.61 -1.97
C ARG A 135 10.72 -14.27 -1.61
N HIS A 136 10.70 -15.58 -1.44
CA HIS A 136 9.58 -16.37 -0.93
C HIS A 136 9.84 -16.75 0.52
N LYS A 137 9.78 -15.75 1.41
CA LYS A 137 9.68 -16.00 2.85
C LYS A 137 8.42 -16.82 3.11
N GLN A 138 8.51 -17.89 3.91
CA GLN A 138 7.31 -18.57 4.39
C GLN A 138 6.45 -17.56 5.16
N THR A 139 5.37 -17.11 4.53
CA THR A 139 4.42 -16.19 5.17
C THR A 139 3.51 -16.97 6.09
N ILE A 140 3.27 -16.42 7.27
CA ILE A 140 2.24 -16.95 8.16
C ILE A 140 0.89 -16.50 7.58
N LYS A 141 0.06 -17.46 7.17
CA LYS A 141 -1.30 -17.17 6.72
C LYS A 141 -2.06 -16.52 7.87
N LYS A 142 -2.54 -15.30 7.62
CA LYS A 142 -3.31 -14.53 8.58
C LYS A 142 -4.37 -13.70 7.86
N PRO A 143 -5.66 -13.81 8.25
CA PRO A 143 -6.72 -13.01 7.68
C PRO A 143 -6.45 -11.52 7.79
N VAL A 144 -6.80 -10.75 6.77
CA VAL A 144 -6.64 -9.28 6.77
C VAL A 144 -7.29 -8.65 8.01
N ALA A 145 -8.48 -9.12 8.40
CA ALA A 145 -9.19 -8.63 9.59
C ALA A 145 -8.37 -8.76 10.88
N GLU A 146 -7.66 -9.88 11.07
CA GLU A 146 -6.82 -10.08 12.24
C GLU A 146 -5.57 -9.18 12.21
N VAL A 147 -4.99 -8.98 11.02
CA VAL A 147 -3.84 -8.07 10.84
C VAL A 147 -4.26 -6.62 11.14
N VAL A 148 -5.46 -6.23 10.71
CA VAL A 148 -6.06 -4.92 11.04
C VAL A 148 -6.22 -4.76 12.55
N ALA A 149 -6.86 -5.72 13.22
CA ALA A 149 -7.06 -5.67 14.67
C ALA A 149 -5.73 -5.52 15.43
N GLU A 150 -4.70 -6.27 15.01
CA GLU A 150 -3.36 -6.19 15.61
C GLU A 150 -2.69 -4.83 15.39
N LEU A 151 -2.77 -4.29 14.17
CA LEU A 151 -2.25 -2.97 13.84
C LEU A 151 -2.92 -1.89 14.68
N LEU A 152 -4.25 -1.92 14.78
CA LEU A 152 -5.02 -0.95 15.56
C LEU A 152 -4.64 -0.99 17.04
N LYS A 153 -4.51 -2.21 17.62
CA LYS A 153 -4.06 -2.40 19.00
C LYS A 153 -2.68 -1.76 19.25
N ILE A 154 -1.73 -1.98 18.35
CA ILE A 154 -0.37 -1.43 18.47
C ILE A 154 -0.37 0.10 18.33
N LYS A 155 -1.17 0.65 17.42
CA LYS A 155 -1.26 2.10 17.22
C LYS A 155 -1.88 2.80 18.42
N ALA A 156 -2.94 2.23 19.00
CA ALA A 156 -3.54 2.72 20.23
C ALA A 156 -2.52 2.69 21.39
N ALA A 157 -1.83 1.56 21.60
CA ALA A 157 -0.84 1.42 22.68
C ALA A 157 0.35 2.38 22.56
N ARG A 158 0.65 2.89 21.36
CA ARG A 158 1.71 3.87 21.09
C ARG A 158 1.25 5.33 21.22
N GLY A 159 0.07 5.59 21.78
CA GLY A 159 -0.42 6.93 22.05
C GLY A 159 -0.83 7.71 20.80
N ALA A 160 -1.29 7.02 19.75
CA ALA A 160 -1.80 7.70 18.57
C ALA A 160 -3.09 8.46 18.90
N SER A 161 -3.25 9.68 18.37
CA SER A 161 -4.42 10.52 18.69
C SER A 161 -5.75 9.86 18.33
N GLU A 162 -6.80 10.12 19.11
CA GLU A 162 -8.14 9.55 18.89
C GLU A 162 -8.67 9.80 17.47
N ARG A 163 -8.47 11.00 16.92
CA ARG A 163 -8.90 11.34 15.56
C ARG A 163 -8.19 10.49 14.50
N TYR A 164 -6.88 10.28 14.65
CA TYR A 164 -6.13 9.41 13.74
C TYR A 164 -6.57 7.95 13.89
N MET A 165 -6.81 7.48 15.12
CA MET A 165 -7.33 6.14 15.34
C MET A 165 -8.69 5.94 14.69
N ARG A 166 -9.64 6.88 14.85
CA ARG A 166 -10.96 6.82 14.19
C ARG A 166 -10.84 6.75 12.67
N ASP A 167 -9.97 7.58 12.08
CA ASP A 167 -9.71 7.63 10.64
C ASP A 167 -9.10 6.31 10.11
N LEU A 168 -8.15 5.76 10.86
CA LEU A 168 -7.45 4.52 10.55
C LEU A 168 -8.38 3.32 10.67
N THR A 169 -9.10 3.21 11.79
CA THR A 169 -10.08 2.16 12.09
C THR A 169 -11.15 2.11 11.01
N GLY A 170 -11.85 3.22 10.74
CA GLY A 170 -12.98 3.20 9.79
C GLY A 170 -12.59 2.83 8.35
N ARG A 171 -11.35 3.11 7.93
CA ARG A 171 -10.88 2.70 6.59
C ARG A 171 -10.39 1.27 6.54
N LEU A 172 -9.67 0.83 7.58
CA LEU A 172 -9.13 -0.52 7.62
C LEU A 172 -10.19 -1.56 7.87
N GLU A 173 -11.16 -1.30 8.75
CA GLU A 173 -12.29 -2.20 9.01
C GLU A 173 -13.14 -2.37 7.75
N ARG A 174 -13.48 -1.26 7.06
CA ARG A 174 -14.19 -1.33 5.77
C ARG A 174 -13.47 -2.22 4.75
N PHE A 175 -12.15 -2.07 4.62
CA PHE A 175 -11.38 -2.94 3.72
C PHE A 175 -11.35 -4.39 4.21
N ALA A 176 -11.20 -4.62 5.51
CA ALA A 176 -11.17 -5.96 6.08
C ALA A 176 -12.49 -6.71 5.88
N ASP A 177 -13.62 -6.02 6.05
CA ASP A 177 -14.96 -6.57 5.86
C ASP A 177 -15.19 -6.99 4.40
N ASP A 178 -14.71 -6.20 3.44
CA ASP A 178 -14.87 -6.48 2.01
C ASP A 178 -13.84 -7.48 1.47
N CYS A 179 -12.64 -7.56 2.06
CA CYS A 179 -11.52 -8.28 1.45
C CYS A 179 -11.65 -9.81 1.53
N GLY A 180 -12.08 -10.36 2.67
CA GLY A 180 -12.29 -11.81 2.86
C GLY A 180 -11.07 -12.71 2.61
N LYS A 181 -9.85 -12.18 2.54
CA LYS A 181 -8.61 -12.92 2.19
C LYS A 181 -7.59 -12.91 3.33
N ASP A 182 -6.68 -13.86 3.26
CA ASP A 182 -5.40 -13.79 3.98
C ASP A 182 -4.52 -12.69 3.41
N SER A 183 -3.80 -11.99 4.28
CA SER A 183 -2.90 -10.88 3.89
C SER A 183 -1.81 -11.28 2.89
N CYS A 184 -1.32 -12.53 2.92
CA CYS A 184 -0.36 -13.06 1.94
C CYS A 184 -0.95 -13.32 0.55
N SER A 185 -2.28 -13.36 0.44
CA SER A 185 -3.01 -13.72 -0.79
C SER A 185 -3.62 -12.50 -1.47
N VAL A 186 -3.51 -11.31 -0.87
CA VAL A 186 -4.01 -10.06 -1.46
C VAL A 186 -3.05 -9.58 -2.53
N THR A 187 -3.56 -9.38 -3.74
CA THR A 187 -2.80 -8.89 -4.88
C THR A 187 -3.01 -7.39 -5.11
N THR A 188 -2.18 -6.78 -5.94
CA THR A 188 -2.38 -5.39 -6.39
C THR A 188 -3.71 -5.20 -7.10
N ALA A 189 -4.13 -6.15 -7.94
CA ALA A 189 -5.41 -6.11 -8.65
C ALA A 189 -6.59 -6.09 -7.67
N ASP A 190 -6.55 -6.92 -6.62
CA ASP A 190 -7.60 -6.94 -5.59
C ASP A 190 -7.80 -5.58 -4.93
N ILE A 191 -6.70 -4.86 -4.65
CA ILE A 191 -6.77 -3.55 -3.99
C ILE A 191 -7.22 -2.47 -4.97
N GLN A 192 -6.76 -2.53 -6.22
CA GLN A 192 -7.18 -1.61 -7.27
C GLN A 192 -8.69 -1.73 -7.52
N ASP A 193 -9.18 -2.95 -7.78
CA ASP A 193 -10.59 -3.24 -8.04
C ASP A 193 -11.46 -2.81 -6.86
N TRP A 194 -11.01 -3.09 -5.62
CA TRP A 194 -11.72 -2.66 -4.43
C TRP A 194 -11.81 -1.13 -4.34
N LEU A 195 -10.70 -0.40 -4.52
CA LEU A 195 -10.67 1.06 -4.46
C LEU A 195 -11.54 1.71 -5.55
N ASP A 196 -11.50 1.17 -6.77
CA ASP A 196 -12.28 1.68 -7.90
C ASP A 196 -13.79 1.43 -7.68
N GLY A 197 -14.14 0.29 -7.08
CA GLY A 197 -15.50 -0.04 -6.66
C GLY A 197 -16.08 0.92 -5.60
N GLN A 198 -15.24 1.59 -4.80
CA GLN A 198 -15.70 2.53 -3.76
C GLN A 198 -16.22 3.87 -4.33
N LYS A 199 -15.97 4.17 -5.61
CA LYS A 199 -16.37 5.45 -6.27
C LYS A 199 -15.97 6.70 -5.46
N LEU A 200 -14.76 6.69 -4.91
CA LEU A 200 -14.26 7.75 -4.04
C LEU A 200 -13.76 8.96 -4.84
N GLY A 201 -13.92 10.15 -4.28
CA GLY A 201 -13.22 11.33 -4.79
C GLY A 201 -11.68 11.20 -4.65
N PRO A 202 -10.88 11.93 -5.45
CA PRO A 202 -9.42 11.77 -5.53
C PRO A 202 -8.68 11.82 -4.17
N GLN A 203 -9.06 12.76 -3.30
CA GLN A 203 -8.45 12.89 -1.98
C GLN A 203 -8.78 11.71 -1.06
N SER A 204 -10.03 11.23 -1.11
CA SER A 204 -10.46 10.06 -0.34
C SER A 204 -9.77 8.80 -0.85
N TYR A 205 -9.68 8.60 -2.17
CA TYR A 205 -8.91 7.51 -2.78
C TYR A 205 -7.47 7.48 -2.28
N ARG A 206 -6.77 8.63 -2.32
CA ARG A 206 -5.40 8.76 -1.81
C ARG A 206 -5.31 8.43 -0.32
N ASN A 207 -6.28 8.84 0.48
CA ASN A 207 -6.31 8.57 1.92
C ASN A 207 -6.47 7.07 2.20
N PHE A 208 -7.39 6.38 1.52
CA PHE A 208 -7.54 4.93 1.61
C PHE A 208 -6.25 4.22 1.19
N ARG A 209 -5.70 4.54 0.02
CA ARG A 209 -4.42 3.98 -0.45
C ARG A 209 -3.29 4.17 0.57
N THR A 210 -3.22 5.32 1.24
CA THR A 210 -2.19 5.60 2.27
C THR A 210 -2.35 4.70 3.50
N VAL A 211 -3.60 4.50 3.95
CA VAL A 211 -3.92 3.65 5.09
C VAL A 211 -3.67 2.17 4.76
N LEU A 212 -4.10 1.70 3.57
CA LEU A 212 -3.81 0.34 3.11
C LEU A 212 -2.32 0.09 2.96
N HIS A 213 -1.56 1.06 2.43
CA HIS A 213 -0.12 0.95 2.34
C HIS A 213 0.52 0.79 3.73
N THR A 214 -0.02 1.45 4.75
CA THR A 214 0.42 1.29 6.15
C THR A 214 0.10 -0.11 6.69
N LEU A 215 -1.08 -0.65 6.38
CA LEU A 215 -1.47 -2.02 6.74
C LEU A 215 -0.52 -3.06 6.15
N PHE A 216 -0.30 -3.03 4.84
CA PHE A 216 0.52 -4.04 4.18
C PHE A 216 2.00 -3.88 4.50
N ARG A 217 2.50 -2.67 4.76
CA ARG A 217 3.84 -2.49 5.33
C ARG A 217 3.97 -3.15 6.71
N PHE A 218 2.93 -3.07 7.53
CA PHE A 218 2.89 -3.76 8.83
C PHE A 218 2.83 -5.29 8.64
N ALA A 219 2.00 -5.79 7.71
CA ALA A 219 1.89 -7.21 7.38
C ALA A 219 3.24 -7.79 6.92
N VAL A 220 3.95 -7.11 6.02
CA VAL A 220 5.30 -7.51 5.57
C VAL A 220 6.29 -7.54 6.72
N ALA A 221 6.30 -6.50 7.58
CA ALA A 221 7.20 -6.44 8.73
C ALA A 221 6.97 -7.57 9.75
N ARG A 222 5.75 -8.11 9.82
CA ARG A 222 5.37 -9.24 10.69
C ARG A 222 5.47 -10.60 10.01
N GLY A 223 5.84 -10.65 8.73
CA GLY A 223 5.89 -11.90 7.95
C GLY A 223 4.52 -12.45 7.54
N TYR A 224 3.48 -11.62 7.57
CA TYR A 224 2.12 -11.99 7.13
C TYR A 224 1.92 -11.80 5.62
N ALA A 225 2.77 -11.00 4.97
CA ALA A 225 2.80 -10.82 3.52
C ALA A 225 4.25 -10.83 3.01
N VAL A 226 4.44 -11.21 1.75
CA VAL A 226 5.78 -11.23 1.10
C VAL A 226 6.22 -9.82 0.76
N ASP A 227 5.32 -9.07 0.15
CA ASP A 227 5.52 -7.71 -0.34
C ASP A 227 4.26 -6.86 -0.08
N ASN A 228 4.35 -5.57 -0.40
CA ASN A 228 3.25 -4.64 -0.19
C ASN A 228 2.45 -4.46 -1.49
N PRO A 229 1.27 -5.12 -1.64
CA PRO A 229 0.47 -5.06 -2.87
C PRO A 229 0.01 -3.64 -3.24
N VAL A 230 0.04 -2.69 -2.30
CA VAL A 230 -0.37 -1.29 -2.51
C VAL A 230 0.70 -0.48 -3.27
N GLU A 231 1.92 -0.98 -3.40
CA GLU A 231 2.97 -0.28 -4.14
C GLU A 231 2.60 -0.09 -5.62
N GLY A 232 2.05 -1.12 -6.24
CA GLY A 232 1.60 -1.12 -7.64
C GLY A 232 0.23 -0.49 -7.90
N VAL A 233 -0.54 -0.17 -6.84
CA VAL A 233 -1.86 0.46 -6.98
C VAL A 233 -1.72 1.87 -7.54
N GLU A 234 -2.61 2.22 -8.47
CA GLU A 234 -2.61 3.52 -9.15
C GLU A 234 -2.59 4.69 -8.16
N ARG A 235 -1.93 5.77 -8.59
CA ARG A 235 -1.88 7.01 -7.83
C ARG A 235 -2.73 8.05 -8.54
N VAL A 236 -3.91 8.30 -7.99
CA VAL A 236 -4.77 9.38 -8.47
C VAL A 236 -4.16 10.73 -8.11
N LYS A 237 -4.00 11.60 -9.11
CA LYS A 237 -3.59 12.98 -8.91
C LYS A 237 -4.71 13.73 -8.19
N VAL A 238 -4.40 14.27 -7.01
CA VAL A 238 -5.30 15.19 -6.33
C VAL A 238 -4.99 16.59 -6.80
N ASN A 239 -5.85 17.15 -7.63
CA ASN A 239 -5.85 18.58 -7.92
C ASN A 239 -6.47 19.30 -6.71
N GLY A 240 -5.84 20.38 -6.23
CA GLY A 240 -6.46 21.23 -5.22
C GLY A 240 -7.63 21.97 -5.85
N GLY A 241 -8.79 21.96 -5.20
CA GLY A 241 -9.90 22.82 -5.57
C GLY A 241 -9.59 24.30 -5.27
N ASP A 242 -10.43 25.18 -5.80
CA ASP A 242 -10.35 26.60 -5.48
C ASP A 242 -10.59 26.83 -3.98
N VAL A 243 -9.89 27.82 -3.44
CA VAL A 243 -10.00 28.16 -2.02
C VAL A 243 -11.30 28.91 -1.80
N GLU A 244 -12.24 28.26 -1.13
CA GLU A 244 -13.51 28.88 -0.76
C GLU A 244 -13.38 29.68 0.54
N ILE A 245 -13.96 30.88 0.55
CA ILE A 245 -14.00 31.79 1.70
C ILE A 245 -15.42 32.27 1.94
N PHE A 246 -15.69 32.71 3.16
CA PHE A 246 -16.89 33.46 3.48
C PHE A 246 -16.68 34.94 3.17
N THR A 247 -17.73 35.57 2.65
CA THR A 247 -17.82 37.04 2.53
C THR A 247 -18.08 37.67 3.90
N PRO A 248 -17.84 38.99 4.07
CA PRO A 248 -18.19 39.68 5.31
C PRO A 248 -19.67 39.54 5.67
N SER A 249 -20.57 39.57 4.67
CA SER A 249 -22.01 39.35 4.89
C SER A 249 -22.35 37.92 5.33
N GLU A 250 -21.69 36.91 4.75
CA GLU A 250 -21.94 35.52 5.14
C GLU A 250 -21.46 35.25 6.57
N ILE A 251 -20.28 35.73 6.96
CA ILE A 251 -19.78 35.50 8.33
C ILE A 251 -20.61 36.23 9.37
N THR A 252 -21.08 37.45 9.07
CA THR A 252 -21.98 38.19 9.95
C THR A 252 -23.25 37.38 10.22
N ARG A 253 -23.91 36.88 9.16
CA ARG A 253 -25.12 36.03 9.29
C ARG A 253 -24.85 34.75 10.09
N LEU A 254 -23.71 34.10 9.87
CA LEU A 254 -23.33 32.89 10.63
C LEU A 254 -23.12 33.20 12.12
N LEU A 255 -22.47 34.33 12.44
CA LEU A 255 -22.24 34.75 13.82
C LEU A 255 -23.53 35.16 14.53
N GLU A 256 -24.43 35.87 13.84
CA GLU A 256 -25.76 36.24 14.36
C GLU A 256 -26.62 35.00 14.62
N ALA A 257 -26.73 34.09 13.65
CA ALA A 257 -27.46 32.83 13.83
C ALA A 257 -26.89 31.99 14.97
N ALA A 258 -25.56 31.97 15.12
CA ALA A 258 -24.90 31.30 16.25
C ALA A 258 -25.14 32.02 17.59
N HIS A 259 -25.18 33.35 17.59
CA HIS A 259 -25.48 34.13 18.79
C HIS A 259 -26.88 33.85 19.32
N GLU A 260 -27.87 33.79 18.44
CA GLU A 260 -29.27 33.55 18.81
C GLU A 260 -29.53 32.10 19.22
N ASN A 261 -28.98 31.12 18.48
CA ASN A 261 -29.43 29.73 18.56
C ASN A 261 -28.35 28.76 19.05
N PHE A 262 -27.07 29.15 19.04
CA PHE A 262 -25.93 28.25 19.27
C PHE A 262 -24.83 28.91 20.12
N SER A 263 -25.21 29.49 21.26
CA SER A 263 -24.33 30.30 22.12
C SER A 263 -23.06 29.56 22.56
N ASP A 264 -23.08 28.24 22.72
CA ASP A 264 -21.89 27.44 23.05
C ASP A 264 -20.94 27.20 21.87
N PHE A 265 -21.46 27.25 20.63
CA PHE A 265 -20.65 27.12 19.42
C PHE A 265 -20.11 28.47 18.92
N LEU A 266 -20.74 29.58 19.30
CA LEU A 266 -20.34 30.93 18.88
C LEU A 266 -18.84 31.23 19.10
N PRO A 267 -18.21 30.93 20.27
CA PRO A 267 -16.77 31.14 20.44
C PRO A 267 -15.93 30.35 19.44
N CYS A 268 -16.33 29.13 19.12
CA CYS A 268 -15.63 28.28 18.15
C CYS A 268 -15.67 28.89 16.75
N LEU A 269 -16.85 29.37 16.34
CA LEU A 269 -17.05 30.03 15.06
C LEU A 269 -16.22 31.32 14.95
N ALA A 270 -16.28 32.19 15.97
CA ALA A 270 -15.56 33.46 16.01
C ALA A 270 -14.03 33.27 15.98
N ILE A 271 -13.51 32.32 16.78
CA ILE A 271 -12.08 31.99 16.79
C ILE A 271 -11.62 31.45 15.43
N GLY A 272 -12.42 30.59 14.79
CA GLY A 272 -12.12 30.10 13.44
C GLY A 272 -12.06 31.25 12.42
N ALA A 273 -13.01 32.19 12.48
CA ALA A 273 -13.14 33.29 11.54
C ALA A 273 -12.07 34.39 11.73
N PHE A 274 -11.72 34.71 12.98
CA PHE A 274 -10.93 35.90 13.31
C PHE A 274 -9.55 35.60 13.90
N ALA A 275 -9.22 34.33 14.14
CA ALA A 275 -7.88 33.87 14.49
C ALA A 275 -7.37 32.74 13.57
N GLY A 276 -8.19 32.24 12.63
CA GLY A 276 -7.75 31.27 11.62
C GLY A 276 -7.31 29.91 12.16
N LEU A 277 -7.73 29.55 13.38
CA LEU A 277 -7.45 28.23 13.94
C LEU A 277 -8.19 27.13 13.15
N ARG A 278 -7.59 25.94 13.08
CA ARG A 278 -8.25 24.77 12.48
C ARG A 278 -9.31 24.24 13.44
N SER A 279 -10.38 23.61 12.94
CA SER A 279 -11.39 22.95 13.79
C SER A 279 -10.75 22.02 14.83
N ALA A 280 -9.76 21.22 14.42
CA ALA A 280 -9.04 20.31 15.33
C ALA A 280 -8.25 21.02 16.44
N GLU A 281 -7.80 22.25 16.20
CA GLU A 281 -7.11 23.08 17.19
C GLU A 281 -8.13 23.66 18.16
N ILE A 282 -9.30 24.11 17.66
CA ILE A 282 -10.41 24.64 18.45
C ILE A 282 -11.02 23.55 19.35
N GLU A 283 -11.25 22.34 18.82
CA GLU A 283 -11.75 21.17 19.56
C GLU A 283 -10.88 20.80 20.79
N ARG A 284 -9.61 21.23 20.80
CA ARG A 284 -8.66 20.97 21.89
C ARG A 284 -8.32 22.23 22.69
N LEU A 285 -8.81 23.39 22.26
CA LEU A 285 -8.50 24.67 22.87
C LEU A 285 -9.18 24.75 24.24
N GLU A 286 -8.46 25.25 25.23
CA GLU A 286 -9.01 25.53 26.55
C GLU A 286 -9.12 27.04 26.75
N TRP A 287 -10.03 27.46 27.61
CA TRP A 287 -10.19 28.88 27.96
C TRP A 287 -8.91 29.47 28.57
N SER A 288 -8.11 28.64 29.25
CA SER A 288 -6.79 29.01 29.76
C SER A 288 -5.75 29.33 28.67
N ASP A 289 -5.97 28.89 27.42
CA ASP A 289 -5.12 29.25 26.28
C ASP A 289 -5.47 30.63 25.69
N ILE A 290 -6.59 31.23 26.10
CA ILE A 290 -7.12 32.50 25.58
C ILE A 290 -6.83 33.63 26.59
N HIS A 291 -5.80 34.42 26.29
CA HIS A 291 -5.43 35.58 27.09
C HIS A 291 -6.16 36.82 26.56
N LEU A 292 -7.44 36.96 26.93
CA LEU A 292 -8.30 38.00 26.36
C LEU A 292 -7.86 39.43 26.72
N ALA A 293 -7.34 39.64 27.92
CA ALA A 293 -6.81 40.93 28.38
C ALA A 293 -5.52 41.31 27.64
N GLU A 294 -4.63 40.33 27.42
CA GLU A 294 -3.34 40.53 26.73
C GLU A 294 -3.47 40.40 25.21
N ARG A 295 -4.67 40.10 24.70
CA ARG A 295 -5.02 40.02 23.27
C ARG A 295 -4.27 38.93 22.48
N PHE A 296 -4.16 37.72 23.02
CA PHE A 296 -3.62 36.59 22.25
C PHE A 296 -4.19 35.22 22.63
N ILE A 297 -4.06 34.26 21.70
CA ILE A 297 -4.35 32.83 21.90
C ILE A 297 -3.05 32.04 21.76
N VAL A 298 -2.77 31.14 22.70
CA VAL A 298 -1.64 30.21 22.63
C VAL A 298 -2.09 28.91 22.00
N VAL A 299 -1.59 28.59 20.80
CA VAL A 299 -1.79 27.26 20.21
C VAL A 299 -0.57 26.42 20.52
N SER A 300 -0.71 25.50 21.47
CA SER A 300 0.38 24.62 21.91
C SER A 300 0.72 23.54 20.89
N ALA A 301 1.94 23.02 20.97
CA ALA A 301 2.44 21.98 20.06
C ALA A 301 1.61 20.69 20.11
N SER A 302 1.07 20.31 21.27
CA SER A 302 0.19 19.15 21.42
C SER A 302 -1.18 19.32 20.75
N LYS A 303 -1.62 20.56 20.54
CA LYS A 303 -2.90 20.91 19.93
C LYS A 303 -2.78 21.17 18.42
N ALA A 304 -1.60 21.57 17.95
CA ALA A 304 -1.30 21.87 16.54
C ALA A 304 -0.98 20.63 15.67
N LYS A 305 -1.38 20.66 14.39
CA LYS A 305 -1.07 19.59 13.42
C LYS A 305 0.43 19.41 13.15
N THR A 306 1.22 20.48 13.21
CA THR A 306 2.66 20.48 12.89
C THR A 306 3.56 20.48 14.12
N ALA A 307 3.00 20.30 15.33
CA ALA A 307 3.76 20.31 16.59
C ALA A 307 4.56 21.60 16.85
N THR A 308 4.17 22.74 16.27
CA THR A 308 4.80 24.04 16.49
C THR A 308 3.91 24.91 17.36
N ARG A 309 4.44 25.40 18.49
CA ARG A 309 3.77 26.40 19.31
C ARG A 309 3.71 27.73 18.55
N ARG A 310 2.55 28.39 18.58
CA ARG A 310 2.40 29.75 18.04
C ARG A 310 1.49 30.60 18.91
N ILE A 311 1.69 31.91 18.84
CA ILE A 311 0.84 32.92 19.45
C ILE A 311 0.04 33.56 18.33
N VAL A 312 -1.28 33.61 18.48
CA VAL A 312 -2.20 34.19 17.50
C VAL A 312 -2.82 35.44 18.11
N PRO A 313 -2.73 36.62 17.47
CA PRO A 313 -3.30 37.84 18.02
C PRO A 313 -4.83 37.78 18.07
N ILE A 314 -5.42 38.36 19.11
CA ILE A 314 -6.87 38.59 19.21
C ILE A 314 -7.12 40.03 18.78
N HIS A 315 -7.82 40.19 17.65
CA HIS A 315 -8.29 41.49 17.17
C HIS A 315 -9.51 41.98 17.95
N ASP A 316 -9.80 43.28 17.90
CA ASP A 316 -10.87 43.91 18.68
C ASP A 316 -12.24 43.29 18.43
N ASN A 317 -12.52 42.83 17.21
CA ASN A 317 -13.77 42.16 16.88
C ASN A 317 -13.87 40.79 17.55
N LEU A 318 -12.83 39.96 17.47
CA LEU A 318 -12.80 38.68 18.17
C LEU A 318 -12.92 38.88 19.68
N ALA A 319 -12.23 39.90 20.22
CA ALA A 319 -12.35 40.23 21.63
C ALA A 319 -13.79 40.57 22.04
N ALA A 320 -14.52 41.34 21.21
CA ALA A 320 -15.91 41.67 21.47
C ALA A 320 -16.81 40.43 21.48
N TRP A 321 -16.61 39.49 20.54
CA TRP A 321 -17.35 38.22 20.50
C TRP A 321 -17.05 37.29 21.68
N LEU A 322 -15.81 37.31 22.19
CA LEU A 322 -15.40 36.46 23.32
C LEU A 322 -15.66 37.08 24.69
N ALA A 323 -15.89 38.40 24.78
CA ALA A 323 -16.08 39.10 26.04
C ALA A 323 -17.17 38.48 26.94
N PRO A 324 -18.36 38.07 26.44
CA PRO A 324 -19.37 37.43 27.27
C PRO A 324 -18.96 36.06 27.86
N TYR A 325 -17.84 35.50 27.39
CA TYR A 325 -17.37 34.17 27.73
C TYR A 325 -16.07 34.17 28.55
N ALA A 326 -15.59 35.35 28.96
CA ALA A 326 -14.26 35.53 29.57
C ALA A 326 -14.05 34.71 30.85
N ASP A 327 -15.12 34.44 31.61
CA ASP A 327 -15.06 33.71 32.88
C ASP A 327 -15.22 32.18 32.72
N ARG A 328 -15.39 31.68 31.48
CA ARG A 328 -15.51 30.25 31.23
C ARG A 328 -14.19 29.53 31.50
N GLN A 329 -14.31 28.26 31.90
CA GLN A 329 -13.17 27.39 32.20
C GLN A 329 -13.27 26.07 31.44
N GLY A 330 -12.16 25.32 31.39
CA GLY A 330 -12.10 24.04 30.67
C GLY A 330 -11.99 24.23 29.16
N LYS A 331 -12.56 23.30 28.38
CA LYS A 331 -12.52 23.34 26.92
C LYS A 331 -13.42 24.45 26.36
N VAL A 332 -12.96 25.09 25.29
CA VAL A 332 -13.79 26.02 24.51
C VAL A 332 -14.94 25.27 23.84
N TRP A 333 -14.69 24.05 23.36
CA TRP A 333 -15.70 23.12 22.89
C TRP A 333 -15.73 21.88 23.77
N SER A 334 -16.81 21.71 24.54
CA SER A 334 -16.98 20.60 25.48
C SER A 334 -17.52 19.33 24.82
N ASP A 335 -18.28 19.45 23.72
CA ASP A 335 -18.90 18.32 23.05
C ASP A 335 -17.93 17.55 22.14
N GLY A 336 -18.41 16.43 21.60
CA GLY A 336 -17.64 15.59 20.70
C GLY A 336 -17.35 16.22 19.32
N PRO A 337 -16.34 15.72 18.58
CA PRO A 337 -16.01 16.21 17.24
C PRO A 337 -17.17 16.12 16.25
N ASP A 338 -18.01 15.08 16.36
CA ASP A 338 -19.15 14.90 15.45
C ASP A 338 -20.21 15.98 15.68
N GLN A 339 -20.39 16.41 16.93
CA GLN A 339 -21.29 17.51 17.27
C GLN A 339 -20.76 18.85 16.75
N PHE A 340 -19.43 19.05 16.75
CA PHE A 340 -18.81 20.26 16.20
C PHE A 340 -19.20 20.47 14.73
N PHE A 341 -19.08 19.43 13.89
CA PHE A 341 -19.44 19.52 12.47
C PHE A 341 -20.96 19.60 12.26
N LYS A 342 -21.77 18.99 13.12
CA LYS A 342 -23.23 19.17 13.10
C LYS A 342 -23.61 20.62 13.41
N CYS A 343 -22.99 21.25 14.40
CA CYS A 343 -23.21 22.66 14.73
C CYS A 343 -22.82 23.58 13.58
N GLN A 344 -21.72 23.30 12.87
CA GLN A 344 -21.37 24.04 11.64
C GLN A 344 -22.50 24.01 10.60
N ALA A 345 -23.03 22.83 10.31
CA ALA A 345 -24.13 22.68 9.35
C ALA A 345 -25.44 23.30 9.86
N ALA A 346 -25.74 23.15 11.16
CA ALA A 346 -26.95 23.67 11.78
C ALA A 346 -26.96 25.21 11.82
N VAL A 347 -25.82 25.83 12.16
CA VAL A 347 -25.67 27.30 12.12
C VAL A 347 -25.84 27.82 10.70
N ALA A 348 -25.22 27.16 9.71
CA ALA A 348 -25.39 27.51 8.31
C ALA A 348 -26.85 27.46 7.87
N ALA A 349 -27.56 26.38 8.20
CA ALA A 349 -28.98 26.23 7.91
C ALA A 349 -29.84 27.30 8.61
N ALA A 350 -29.52 27.64 9.86
CA ALA A 350 -30.23 28.64 10.65
C ALA A 350 -30.06 30.09 10.14
N THR A 351 -29.15 30.34 9.20
CA THR A 351 -29.07 31.65 8.55
C THR A 351 -30.19 31.92 7.55
N ALA A 352 -31.00 30.91 7.18
CA ALA A 352 -32.17 31.12 6.34
C ALA A 352 -33.16 32.07 7.03
N VAL A 353 -33.62 33.08 6.29
CA VAL A 353 -34.60 34.04 6.77
C VAL A 353 -35.85 33.89 5.92
N GLU A 354 -36.98 33.62 6.57
CA GLU A 354 -38.29 33.64 5.91
C GLU A 354 -38.70 35.08 5.61
N ALA A 355 -39.45 35.28 4.52
CA ALA A 355 -39.96 36.60 4.20
C ALA A 355 -40.92 37.09 5.31
N ASP A 356 -40.67 38.28 5.83
CA ASP A 356 -41.62 39.00 6.68
C ASP A 356 -42.02 40.31 5.98
N PRO A 357 -43.12 40.30 5.21
CA PRO A 357 -43.62 41.50 4.54
C PRO A 357 -44.01 42.63 5.50
N ALA A 358 -44.38 42.32 6.75
CA ALA A 358 -44.78 43.33 7.73
C ALA A 358 -43.57 44.10 8.28
N ARG A 359 -42.40 43.46 8.33
CA ARG A 359 -41.12 44.10 8.73
C ARG A 359 -40.24 44.51 7.55
N GLY A 360 -40.69 44.27 6.32
CA GLY A 360 -39.92 44.56 5.10
C GLY A 360 -38.68 43.69 4.94
N VAL A 361 -38.64 42.50 5.55
CA VAL A 361 -37.50 41.59 5.51
C VAL A 361 -37.69 40.62 4.34
N PRO A 362 -36.82 40.65 3.31
CA PRO A 362 -36.90 39.71 2.21
C PRO A 362 -36.41 38.32 2.64
N ALA A 363 -36.94 37.28 2.00
CA ALA A 363 -36.44 35.92 2.20
C ALA A 363 -34.95 35.83 1.79
N GLN A 364 -34.15 35.13 2.58
CA GLN A 364 -32.74 34.89 2.30
C GLN A 364 -32.44 33.39 2.41
N GLN A 365 -31.76 32.85 1.40
CA GLN A 365 -31.30 31.46 1.42
C GLN A 365 -30.22 31.27 2.49
N ALA A 366 -30.21 30.10 3.13
CA ALA A 366 -29.14 29.68 4.02
C ALA A 366 -27.77 29.83 3.36
N VAL A 367 -26.79 30.31 4.13
CA VAL A 367 -25.38 30.32 3.76
C VAL A 367 -24.93 28.87 3.57
N GLU A 368 -24.30 28.58 2.43
CA GLU A 368 -23.69 27.28 2.21
C GLU A 368 -22.43 27.13 3.08
N TRP A 369 -22.34 26.04 3.83
CA TRP A 369 -21.15 25.78 4.66
C TRP A 369 -19.97 25.31 3.82
N LYS A 370 -18.95 26.16 3.71
CA LYS A 370 -17.72 25.91 2.93
C LYS A 370 -16.64 25.25 3.80
N ALA A 371 -16.12 24.10 3.36
CA ALA A 371 -15.17 23.32 4.16
C ALA A 371 -13.83 24.05 4.38
N ASN A 372 -13.39 24.17 5.65
CA ASN A 372 -12.21 24.94 6.07
C ASN A 372 -12.25 26.45 5.77
N ALA A 373 -13.39 26.97 5.30
CA ALA A 373 -13.48 28.35 4.83
C ALA A 373 -13.23 29.38 5.92
N LEU A 374 -13.53 29.11 7.20
CA LEU A 374 -13.20 30.06 8.29
C LEU A 374 -11.71 30.42 8.31
N ARG A 375 -10.85 29.39 8.24
CA ARG A 375 -9.40 29.57 8.22
C ARG A 375 -8.92 30.20 6.92
N HIS A 376 -9.48 29.79 5.79
CA HIS A 376 -9.15 30.39 4.50
C HIS A 376 -9.55 31.87 4.45
N SER A 377 -10.72 32.20 5.01
CA SER A 377 -11.22 33.57 5.12
C SER A 377 -10.24 34.40 5.95
N TYR A 378 -9.92 33.95 7.17
CA TYR A 378 -8.92 34.65 8.00
C TYR A 378 -7.61 34.86 7.23
N ALA A 379 -7.08 33.83 6.58
CA ALA A 379 -5.84 33.94 5.83
C ALA A 379 -5.91 34.99 4.71
N SER A 380 -6.99 34.99 3.92
CA SER A 380 -7.21 35.93 2.82
C SER A 380 -7.42 37.36 3.31
N TYR A 381 -8.34 37.58 4.25
CA TYR A 381 -8.62 38.92 4.78
C TYR A 381 -7.43 39.48 5.57
N ARG A 382 -6.76 38.65 6.37
CA ARG A 382 -5.56 39.07 7.11
C ARG A 382 -4.43 39.42 6.15
N PHE A 383 -4.18 38.61 5.13
CA PHE A 383 -3.15 38.92 4.14
C PHE A 383 -3.47 40.20 3.36
N ALA A 384 -4.73 40.44 2.99
CA ALA A 384 -5.16 41.70 2.38
C ALA A 384 -5.01 42.91 3.33
N GLN A 385 -5.16 42.71 4.65
CA GLN A 385 -5.01 43.77 5.65
C GLN A 385 -3.56 44.17 5.89
N ILE A 386 -2.63 43.21 5.98
CA ILE A 386 -1.25 43.49 6.40
C ILE A 386 -0.19 43.36 5.30
N GLY A 387 -0.51 42.74 4.17
CA GLY A 387 0.41 42.54 3.04
C GLY A 387 1.63 41.64 3.34
N ASP A 388 1.73 41.06 4.53
CA ASP A 388 2.87 40.26 4.99
C ASP A 388 2.50 38.78 5.12
N ALA A 389 2.91 37.99 4.13
CA ALA A 389 2.65 36.56 4.10
C ALA A 389 3.42 35.78 5.18
N GLY A 390 4.59 36.28 5.61
CA GLY A 390 5.39 35.66 6.67
C GLY A 390 4.69 35.76 8.03
N ARG A 391 4.15 36.94 8.34
CA ARG A 391 3.37 37.15 9.56
C ARG A 391 2.08 36.34 9.57
N VAL A 392 1.30 36.38 8.49
CA VAL A 392 0.09 35.53 8.36
C VAL A 392 0.46 34.05 8.49
N ALA A 393 1.59 33.64 7.91
CA ALA A 393 2.04 32.26 8.01
C ALA A 393 2.40 31.84 9.45
N GLY A 394 3.03 32.74 10.21
CA GLY A 394 3.29 32.57 11.63
C GLY A 394 2.01 32.44 12.46
N GLU A 395 1.02 33.30 12.22
CA GLU A 395 -0.30 33.29 12.89
C GLU A 395 -1.06 31.98 12.58
N LEU A 396 -0.97 31.50 11.34
CA LEU A 396 -1.66 30.29 10.89
C LEU A 396 -0.91 28.98 11.21
N GLY A 397 0.40 29.01 11.41
CA GLY A 397 1.22 27.80 11.47
C GLY A 397 1.27 27.07 10.12
N ASN A 398 1.58 27.80 9.05
CA ASN A 398 1.91 27.27 7.72
C ASN A 398 3.14 28.01 7.15
N SER A 399 3.45 27.83 5.87
CA SER A 399 4.55 28.54 5.22
C SER A 399 4.05 29.75 4.42
N ALA A 400 4.88 30.79 4.29
CA ALA A 400 4.59 31.96 3.46
C ALA A 400 4.31 31.57 1.99
N ALA A 401 4.99 30.52 1.49
CA ALA A 401 4.73 29.97 0.16
C ALA A 401 3.30 29.45 0.00
N VAL A 402 2.75 28.79 1.02
CA VAL A 402 1.33 28.36 1.02
C VAL A 402 0.41 29.57 1.03
N VAL A 403 0.74 30.62 1.80
CA VAL A 403 -0.07 31.84 1.85
C VAL A 403 -0.12 32.53 0.49
N HIS A 404 1.03 32.73 -0.15
CA HIS A 404 1.09 33.33 -1.48
C HIS A 404 0.41 32.49 -2.55
N LYS A 405 0.55 31.16 -2.49
CA LYS A 405 -0.06 30.26 -3.47
C LYS A 405 -1.58 30.26 -3.42
N HIS A 406 -2.16 30.39 -2.22
CA HIS A 406 -3.57 30.09 -2.00
C HIS A 406 -4.43 31.31 -1.63
N TYR A 407 -3.84 32.40 -1.13
CA TYR A 407 -4.62 33.53 -0.58
C TYR A 407 -4.30 34.89 -1.22
N ARG A 408 -3.31 34.94 -2.11
CA ARG A 408 -2.94 36.16 -2.81
C ARG A 408 -4.09 36.59 -3.73
N GLU A 409 -4.42 37.88 -3.68
CA GLU A 409 -5.39 38.54 -4.58
C GLU A 409 -6.84 38.02 -4.49
N LEU A 410 -7.17 37.17 -3.50
CA LEU A 410 -8.54 36.69 -3.31
C LEU A 410 -9.52 37.78 -2.82
N VAL A 411 -9.01 38.80 -2.15
CA VAL A 411 -9.82 39.75 -1.39
C VAL A 411 -9.26 41.17 -1.52
N LYS A 412 -10.15 42.17 -1.59
CA LYS A 412 -9.81 43.59 -1.59
C LYS A 412 -9.60 44.12 -0.16
N PRO A 413 -8.67 45.07 0.07
CA PRO A 413 -8.44 45.65 1.40
C PRO A 413 -9.71 46.18 2.08
N ALA A 414 -10.63 46.79 1.33
CA ALA A 414 -11.91 47.29 1.85
C ALA A 414 -12.80 46.18 2.43
N ASP A 415 -12.77 44.97 1.87
CA ASP A 415 -13.55 43.85 2.38
C ASP A 415 -12.87 43.19 3.60
N ALA A 416 -11.55 43.32 3.73
CA ALA A 416 -10.83 42.96 4.95
C ALA A 416 -11.18 43.89 6.12
N GLU A 417 -11.32 45.19 5.86
CA GLU A 417 -11.79 46.12 6.87
C GLU A 417 -13.20 45.78 7.36
N LYS A 418 -14.12 45.45 6.44
CA LYS A 418 -15.47 44.95 6.80
C LYS A 418 -15.40 43.67 7.62
N TRP A 419 -14.60 42.68 7.21
CA TRP A 419 -14.43 41.42 7.93
C TRP A 419 -13.98 41.63 9.38
N PHE A 420 -12.96 42.45 9.60
CA PHE A 420 -12.45 42.74 10.94
C PHE A 420 -13.29 43.78 11.72
N SER A 421 -14.35 44.30 11.12
CA SER A 421 -15.33 45.18 11.76
C SER A 421 -16.59 44.46 12.23
N THR A 422 -16.81 43.20 11.85
CA THR A 422 -17.96 42.39 12.29
C THR A 422 -17.93 42.15 13.81
N ARG A 423 -18.84 42.78 14.55
CA ARG A 423 -18.96 42.73 16.02
C ARG A 423 -20.38 42.29 16.42
N PRO A 424 -20.59 41.80 17.66
CA PRO A 424 -21.95 41.57 18.16
C PRO A 424 -22.76 42.86 18.09
N GLU A 425 -24.04 42.77 17.71
CA GLU A 425 -24.95 43.91 17.84
C GLU A 425 -25.00 44.33 19.31
N GLN A 426 -24.72 45.61 19.59
CA GLN A 426 -24.97 46.14 20.92
C GLN A 426 -26.48 46.29 21.08
N PRO A 427 -27.07 45.86 22.21
CA PRO A 427 -28.48 46.12 22.46
C PRO A 427 -28.72 47.63 22.43
N GLY A 428 -29.46 48.10 21.42
CA GLY A 428 -29.91 49.48 21.33
C GLY A 428 -30.73 49.82 22.57
N ASN A 429 -30.36 50.91 23.24
CA ASN A 429 -30.93 51.49 24.45
C ASN A 429 -30.43 50.92 25.79
N VAL A 430 -29.21 51.28 26.18
CA VAL A 430 -28.93 51.60 27.59
C VAL A 430 -29.02 53.13 27.72
N LEU A 431 -30.22 53.64 28.03
CA LEU A 431 -30.37 55.02 28.49
C LEU A 431 -29.62 55.13 29.82
N THR A 432 -28.48 55.82 29.79
CA THR A 432 -27.77 56.20 31.01
C THR A 432 -28.65 57.20 31.76
N LEU A 433 -29.33 56.74 32.83
CA LEU A 433 -30.03 57.66 33.72
C LEU A 433 -28.99 58.60 34.35
N PRO A 434 -29.13 59.92 34.24
CA PRO A 434 -28.23 60.85 34.91
C PRO A 434 -28.33 60.60 36.42
N THR A 435 -27.19 60.26 37.01
CA THR A 435 -27.05 60.15 38.45
C THR A 435 -27.39 61.50 39.06
N ALA A 436 -28.45 61.56 39.88
CA ALA A 436 -28.82 62.76 40.60
C ALA A 436 -27.63 63.22 41.44
N VAL A 437 -27.06 64.37 41.07
CA VAL A 437 -26.04 65.06 41.84
C VAL A 437 -26.73 65.55 43.11
N ASN A 438 -26.47 64.88 44.23
CA ASN A 438 -26.81 65.40 45.54
C ASN A 438 -25.92 66.63 45.79
N ALA A 439 -26.48 67.81 45.58
CA ALA A 439 -25.88 69.07 45.97
C ALA A 439 -25.85 69.14 47.51
N GLY A 440 -24.73 68.71 48.09
CA GLY A 440 -24.39 69.05 49.46
C GLY A 440 -24.15 70.55 49.57
N GLN A 441 -25.04 71.24 50.28
CA GLN A 441 -24.83 72.63 50.71
C GLN A 441 -23.58 72.73 51.60
N PRO A 442 -22.73 73.74 51.44
CA PRO A 442 -21.72 74.06 52.44
C PRO A 442 -22.28 75.04 53.48
N ARG A 443 -22.12 74.66 54.75
CA ARG A 443 -22.14 75.43 56.01
C ARG A 443 -23.23 76.45 56.27
#